data_AF-A0A2N6D308-F1
#
_entry.id   AF-A0A2N6D308-F1
#
_cell.length_a   1.000
_cell.length_b   1.000
_cell.length_c   1.000
_cell.angle_alpha   90.00
_cell.angle_beta   90.00
_cell.angle_gamma   90.00
#
_symmetry.space_group_name_H-M   'P 1'
#
loop_
_entity.id
_entity.type
_entity.pdbx_description
1 polymer ?
#
loop_
_entity_poly.entity_id
_entity_poly.type
_entity_poly.pdbx_seq_one_letter_code
_entity_poly.pdbx_strand_id
1 'polypeptide(L)'
;MKFDTDSILLLVAGMILGGYVYVKTESIILSRYFPNAEGEERIQALRKIGFRLTFIGVFFFVLTFFLLKSAVLSGVFLGFAIFGIKP
;
A
#
# COMPACT_ATOMS: atom_id res chain seq x y z
N MET A 1 21.43 3.69 -10.10
CA MET A 1 20.41 3.04 -10.95
C MET A 1 20.23 3.95 -12.15
N LYS A 2 20.51 3.51 -13.39
CA LYS A 2 20.18 4.33 -14.57
C LYS A 2 18.64 4.38 -14.66
N PHE A 3 18.07 5.57 -14.67
CA PHE A 3 16.64 5.76 -14.87
C PHE A 3 16.32 5.51 -16.36
N ASP A 4 16.04 4.25 -16.67
CA ASP A 4 15.53 3.83 -17.96
C ASP A 4 13.99 3.82 -17.91
N THR A 5 13.33 4.17 -19.01
CA THR A 5 11.87 4.19 -19.15
C THR A 5 11.26 2.86 -18.73
N ASP A 6 11.92 1.74 -19.04
CA ASP A 6 11.49 0.40 -18.63
C ASP A 6 11.44 0.24 -17.10
N SER A 7 12.42 0.79 -16.38
CA SER A 7 12.44 0.74 -14.92
C SER A 7 11.32 1.58 -14.30
N ILE A 8 10.95 2.69 -14.93
CA ILE A 8 9.81 3.52 -14.52
C ILE A 8 8.50 2.77 -14.76
N LEU A 9 8.33 2.16 -15.93
CA LEU A 9 7.13 1.37 -16.25
C LEU A 9 6.94 0.20 -15.28
N LEU A 10 8.03 -0.49 -14.94
CA LEU A 10 8.01 -1.58 -13.95
C LEU A 10 7.67 -1.08 -12.54
N LEU A 11 8.18 0.08 -12.14
CA LEU A 11 7.82 0.72 -10.87
C LEU A 11 6.32 1.06 -10.84
N VAL A 12 5.80 1.70 -11.88
CA VAL A 12 4.39 2.10 -12.00
C VAL A 12 3.46 0.87 -12.02
N ALA A 13 3.81 -0.17 -12.77
CA ALA A 13 3.07 -1.44 -12.77
C ALA A 13 3.02 -2.05 -11.35
N GLY A 14 4.16 -2.04 -10.65
CA GLY A 14 4.23 -2.40 -9.24
C GLY A 14 3.30 -1.56 -8.37
N MET A 15 3.29 -0.23 -8.55
CA MET A 15 2.42 0.67 -7.78
C MET A 15 0.93 0.38 -7.95
N ILE A 16 0.49 0.09 -9.19
CA ILE A 16 -0.90 -0.28 -9.47
C ILE A 16 -1.26 -1.59 -8.74
N LEU A 17 -0.38 -2.59 -8.82
CA LEU A 17 -0.56 -3.87 -8.10
C LEU A 17 -0.60 -3.66 -6.58
N GLY A 18 0.30 -2.83 -6.04
CA GLY A 18 0.36 -2.48 -4.63
C GLY A 18 -0.92 -1.82 -4.13
N GLY A 19 -1.43 -0.84 -4.88
CA GLY A 19 -2.70 -0.18 -4.58
C GLY A 19 -3.89 -1.14 -4.59
N TYR A 20 -3.94 -2.07 -5.56
CA TYR A 20 -4.96 -3.11 -5.59
C TYR A 20 -4.90 -4.02 -4.35
N VAL A 21 -3.70 -4.48 -3.99
CA VAL A 21 -3.48 -5.32 -2.80
C VAL A 21 -3.86 -4.58 -1.52
N TYR A 22 -3.57 -3.28 -1.42
CA TYR A 22 -4.00 -2.44 -0.31
C TYR A 22 -5.52 -2.45 -0.16
N VAL A 23 -6.27 -2.13 -1.22
CA VAL A 23 -7.74 -2.04 -1.17
C VAL A 23 -8.37 -3.38 -0.77
N LYS A 24 -7.82 -4.49 -1.30
CA LYS A 24 -8.27 -5.84 -0.91
C LYS A 24 -7.97 -6.13 0.56
N THR A 25 -6.79 -5.77 1.04
CA THR A 25 -6.37 -5.99 2.43
C THR A 25 -7.23 -5.17 3.39
N GLU A 26 -7.46 -3.89 3.09
CA GLU A 26 -8.33 -3.01 3.86
C GLU A 26 -9.77 -3.55 3.92
N SER A 27 -10.33 -3.98 2.80
CA SER A 27 -11.66 -4.58 2.74
C SER A 27 -11.78 -5.87 3.57
N ILE A 28 -10.77 -6.72 3.54
CA ILE A 28 -10.71 -7.95 4.36
C ILE A 28 -10.63 -7.60 5.84
N ILE A 29 -9.80 -6.63 6.23
CA ILE A 29 -9.65 -6.22 7.64
C ILE A 29 -10.95 -5.61 8.16
N LEU A 30 -11.58 -4.72 7.38
CA LEU A 30 -12.85 -4.12 7.76
C LEU A 30 -13.95 -5.17 7.94
N SER A 31 -14.13 -6.06 6.96
CA SER A 31 -15.17 -7.09 7.04
C SER A 31 -14.94 -8.08 8.19
N ARG A 32 -13.68 -8.37 8.54
CA ARG A 32 -13.35 -9.34 9.58
C ARG A 32 -13.34 -8.77 11.01
N TYR A 33 -12.86 -7.54 11.17
CA TYR A 33 -12.66 -6.94 12.50
C TYR A 33 -13.65 -5.82 12.84
N PHE A 34 -14.33 -5.26 11.82
CA PHE A 34 -15.30 -4.17 11.97
C PHE A 34 -16.60 -4.44 11.17
N PRO A 35 -17.23 -5.62 11.31
CA PRO A 35 -18.37 -6.01 10.47
C PRO A 35 -19.61 -5.13 10.66
N ASN A 36 -19.77 -4.52 11.84
CA ASN A 36 -20.93 -3.70 12.20
C ASN A 36 -20.59 -2.20 12.26
N ALA A 37 -19.40 -1.79 11.87
CA ALA A 37 -19.02 -0.38 11.91
C ALA A 37 -19.72 0.37 10.78
N GLU A 38 -20.56 1.34 11.13
CA GLU A 38 -21.30 2.19 10.19
C GLU A 38 -20.95 3.68 10.41
N GLY A 39 -21.18 4.50 9.38
CA GLY A 39 -20.99 5.95 9.45
C GLY A 39 -19.59 6.37 9.94
N GLU A 40 -19.56 7.17 11.01
CA GLU A 40 -18.34 7.74 11.58
C GLU A 40 -17.39 6.69 12.19
N GLU A 41 -17.92 5.63 12.80
CA GLU A 41 -17.07 4.56 13.39
C GLU A 41 -16.27 3.84 12.31
N ARG A 42 -16.89 3.62 11.14
CA ARG A 42 -16.21 3.01 9.99
C ARG A 42 -15.08 3.90 9.46
N ILE A 43 -15.30 5.22 9.41
CA ILE A 43 -14.29 6.19 8.96
C ILE A 43 -13.12 6.23 9.95
N GLN A 44 -13.39 6.24 11.27
CA GLN A 44 -12.32 6.21 12.27
C GLN A 44 -11.51 4.89 12.23
N ALA A 45 -12.19 3.75 12.05
CA ALA A 45 -11.53 2.46 11.88
C ALA A 45 -10.66 2.43 10.62
N LEU A 46 -11.19 2.90 9.48
CA LEU A 46 -10.46 3.07 8.22
C LEU A 46 -9.21 3.91 8.41
N ARG A 47 -9.32 5.09 9.02
CA ARG A 47 -8.18 5.97 9.27
C ARG A 47 -7.10 5.32 10.13
N LYS A 48 -7.50 4.60 11.18
CA LYS A 48 -6.57 3.89 12.07
C LYS A 48 -5.88 2.72 11.39
N ILE A 49 -6.62 1.95 10.59
CA ILE A 49 -6.08 0.82 9.81
C ILE A 49 -5.17 1.34 8.71
N GLY A 50 -5.62 2.34 7.94
CA GLY A 50 -4.88 2.94 6.84
C GLY A 50 -3.54 3.51 7.28
N PHE A 51 -3.48 4.19 8.44
CA PHE A 51 -2.20 4.65 8.99
C PHE A 51 -1.23 3.49 9.31
N ARG A 52 -1.72 2.41 9.92
CA ARG A 52 -0.90 1.23 10.24
C ARG A 52 -0.42 0.51 8.99
N LEU A 53 -1.30 0.32 8.01
CA LEU A 53 -0.97 -0.31 6.74
C LEU A 53 0.01 0.54 5.93
N THR A 54 -0.15 1.87 5.94
CA THR A 54 0.80 2.81 5.33
C THR A 54 2.19 2.65 5.93
N PHE A 55 2.30 2.62 7.27
CA PHE A 55 3.58 2.43 7.93
C PHE A 55 4.27 1.12 7.51
N ILE A 56 3.51 0.03 7.44
CA ILE A 56 4.00 -1.26 6.96
C ILE A 56 4.47 -1.16 5.50
N GLY A 57 3.68 -0.51 4.64
CA GLY A 57 4.04 -0.27 3.24
C GLY A 57 5.34 0.51 3.09
N VAL A 58 5.50 1.62 3.82
CA VAL A 58 6.73 2.44 3.79
C VAL A 58 7.93 1.63 4.29
N PHE A 59 7.77 0.88 5.37
CA PHE A 59 8.83 0.04 5.93
C PHE A 59 9.34 -0.99 4.91
N PHE A 60 8.42 -1.71 4.26
CA PHE A 60 8.79 -2.68 3.22
C PHE A 60 9.29 -2.03 1.94
N PHE A 61 8.80 -0.84 1.58
CA PHE A 61 9.33 -0.06 0.47
C PHE A 61 10.81 0.26 0.68
N VAL A 62 11.16 0.79 1.85
CA VAL A 62 12.56 1.08 2.20
C VAL A 62 13.40 -0.18 2.16
N LEU A 63 12.95 -1.28 2.78
CA LEU A 63 13.68 -2.55 2.77
C LEU A 63 13.93 -3.09 1.35
N THR A 64 12.88 -3.13 0.52
CA THR A 64 13.00 -3.66 -0.85
C THR A 64 13.84 -2.76 -1.75
N PHE A 65 13.76 -1.45 -1.56
CA PHE A 65 14.60 -0.49 -2.28
C PHE A 65 16.08 -0.69 -1.98
N PHE A 66 16.46 -0.85 -0.70
CA PHE A 66 17.86 -1.02 -0.30
C PHE A 66 18.41 -2.42 -0.57
N LEU A 67 17.63 -3.48 -0.29
CA LEU A 67 18.12 -4.86 -0.31
C LEU A 67 17.96 -5.52 -1.68
N LEU A 68 16.81 -5.35 -2.33
CA LEU A 68 16.46 -6.11 -3.53
C LEU A 68 16.74 -5.35 -4.82
N LYS A 69 16.81 -4.01 -4.77
CA LYS A 69 17.01 -3.13 -5.94
C LYS A 69 16.02 -3.44 -7.09
N SER A 70 14.85 -3.98 -6.75
CA SER A 70 13.80 -4.37 -7.70
C SER A 70 12.79 -3.24 -7.84
N ALA A 71 12.70 -2.67 -9.03
CA ALA A 71 11.74 -1.60 -9.34
C ALA A 71 10.29 -2.07 -9.12
N VAL A 72 9.96 -3.29 -9.54
CA VAL A 72 8.59 -3.84 -9.39
C VAL A 72 8.20 -3.98 -7.92
N LEU A 73 9.04 -4.64 -7.10
CA LEU A 73 8.73 -4.87 -5.69
C LEU A 73 8.69 -3.56 -4.90
N SER A 74 9.64 -2.65 -5.17
CA SER A 74 9.60 -1.31 -4.59
C SER A 74 8.32 -0.59 -5.01
N GLY A 75 7.89 -0.73 -6.26
CA GLY A 75 6.62 -0.21 -6.76
C GLY A 75 5.42 -0.74 -5.99
N VAL A 76 5.36 -2.06 -5.73
CA VAL A 76 4.28 -2.69 -4.95
C VAL A 76 4.15 -2.07 -3.56
N PHE A 77 5.24 -1.96 -2.82
CA PHE A 77 5.19 -1.40 -1.48
C PHE A 77 4.95 0.12 -1.47
N LEU A 78 5.46 0.84 -2.47
CA LEU A 78 5.17 2.26 -2.66
C LEU A 78 3.68 2.50 -2.96
N GLY A 79 3.10 1.73 -3.88
CA GLY A 79 1.67 1.78 -4.19
C GLY A 79 0.81 1.42 -2.98
N PHE A 80 1.20 0.38 -2.24
CA PHE A 80 0.51 0.00 -1.00
C PHE A 80 0.52 1.12 0.04
N ALA A 81 1.66 1.79 0.22
CA ALA A 81 1.80 2.90 1.15
C ALA A 81 0.96 4.12 0.74
N ILE A 82 1.03 4.55 -0.54
CA ILE A 82 0.31 5.72 -1.04
C ILE A 82 -1.21 5.55 -0.88
N PHE A 83 -1.73 4.37 -1.20
CA PHE A 83 -3.17 4.12 -1.09
C PHE A 83 -3.67 4.09 0.35
N GLY A 84 -2.79 3.83 1.33
CA GLY A 84 -3.13 3.93 2.75
C GLY A 84 -3.17 5.33 3.33
N ILE A 85 -2.68 6.34 2.60
CA ILE A 85 -2.76 7.76 2.98
C ILE A 85 -4.15 8.35 2.66
N LYS A 86 -5.07 7.55 2.08
CA LYS A 86 -6.43 7.99 1.83
C LYS A 86 -7.09 8.54 3.11
N PRO A 87 -7.76 9.71 3.04
CA PRO A 87 -8.46 10.31 4.17
C PRO A 87 -9.63 9.44 4.66
#